data_AF-A0A5C5VDH7-F1
#
_entry.id   AF-A0A5C5VDH7-F1
#
_cell.length_a   1.000
_cell.length_b   1.000
_cell.length_c   1.000
_cell.angle_alpha   90.00
_cell.angle_beta   90.00
_cell.angle_gamma   90.00
#
_symmetry.space_group_name_H-M   'P 1'
#
loop_
_entity.id
_entity.type
_entity.pdbx_description
1 polymer ?
#
loop_
_entity_poly.entity_id
_entity_poly.type
_entity_poly.pdbx_seq_one_letter_code
_entity_poly.pdbx_strand_id
1 'polypeptide(L)'
;MMDNPFESPRAPSEPVHDTGAARAPNARGVLSAVSFAAAFVVSASIWLFAVQLTGHHEPWDGIWPIYHLWLFGGTLLAVLVQPRRPWWALLGTYVGQVVSLLLQGPDYPTWVALLVILLLSTWQAVLGASAGYLIGWVVPWRRFC
;
A
#
# COMPACT_ATOMS: atom_id res chain seq x y z
N MET A 1 -23.37 -67.49 27.94
CA MET A 1 -22.52 -66.91 26.87
C MET A 1 -23.50 -66.19 25.96
N MET A 2 -23.65 -64.88 26.14
CA MET A 2 -24.67 -64.06 25.49
C MET A 2 -23.97 -63.21 24.43
N ASP A 3 -24.37 -63.38 23.17
CA ASP A 3 -23.95 -62.54 22.04
C ASP A 3 -24.72 -61.21 22.08
N ASN A 4 -23.99 -60.12 21.86
CA ASN A 4 -24.48 -58.74 21.98
C ASN A 4 -25.13 -58.29 20.65
N PRO A 5 -26.41 -57.86 20.61
CA PRO A 5 -27.14 -57.61 19.36
C PRO A 5 -27.05 -56.16 18.82
N PHE A 6 -26.08 -55.35 19.25
CA PHE A 6 -25.95 -53.96 18.80
C PHE A 6 -24.73 -53.73 17.90
N GLU A 7 -24.76 -54.25 16.68
CA GLU A 7 -23.95 -53.71 15.57
C GLU A 7 -24.81 -52.74 14.76
N SER A 8 -24.63 -51.44 15.04
CA SER A 8 -25.18 -50.36 14.22
C SER A 8 -24.36 -50.23 12.92
N PRO A 9 -24.99 -50.11 11.73
CA PRO A 9 -24.27 -49.87 10.49
C PRO A 9 -23.59 -48.50 10.55
N ARG A 10 -22.24 -48.47 10.53
CA ARG A 10 -21.50 -47.22 10.32
C ARG A 10 -21.85 -46.66 8.96
N ALA A 11 -22.50 -45.51 8.93
CA ALA A 11 -22.68 -44.74 7.71
C ALA A 11 -21.30 -44.44 7.07
N PRO A 12 -21.17 -44.53 5.74
CA PRO A 12 -19.95 -44.12 5.07
C PRO A 12 -19.80 -42.60 5.20
N SER A 13 -18.73 -42.17 5.87
CA SER A 13 -18.29 -40.79 5.88
C SER A 13 -17.85 -40.41 4.45
N GLU A 14 -18.71 -39.70 3.72
CA GLU A 14 -18.29 -39.07 2.47
C GLU A 14 -17.07 -38.17 2.73
N PRO A 15 -15.99 -38.28 1.95
CA PRO A 15 -14.94 -37.29 1.97
C PRO A 15 -15.51 -35.99 1.39
N VAL A 16 -15.64 -34.97 2.24
CA VAL A 16 -15.90 -33.60 1.80
C VAL A 16 -14.71 -33.18 0.93
N HIS A 17 -14.89 -33.32 -0.38
CA HIS A 17 -14.04 -32.66 -1.35
C HIS A 17 -14.31 -31.16 -1.21
N ASP A 18 -13.46 -30.47 -0.45
CA ASP A 18 -13.29 -29.01 -0.53
C ASP A 18 -12.76 -28.69 -1.94
N THR A 19 -13.66 -28.70 -2.91
CA THR A 19 -13.42 -28.18 -4.25
C THR A 19 -13.17 -26.69 -4.11
N GLY A 20 -11.89 -26.32 -4.08
CA GLY A 20 -11.24 -25.24 -4.85
C GLY A 20 -12.09 -24.08 -5.36
N ALA A 21 -13.07 -23.60 -4.61
CA ALA A 21 -13.79 -22.38 -4.91
C ALA A 21 -12.79 -21.25 -4.69
N ALA A 22 -12.19 -20.78 -5.79
CA ALA A 22 -11.33 -19.61 -5.82
C ALA A 22 -11.99 -18.53 -4.98
N ARG A 23 -11.42 -18.27 -3.79
CA ARG A 23 -11.98 -17.35 -2.81
C ARG A 23 -12.07 -16.00 -3.48
N ALA A 24 -13.29 -15.56 -3.83
CA ALA A 24 -13.49 -14.29 -4.50
C ALA A 24 -12.73 -13.21 -3.71
N PRO A 25 -11.95 -12.35 -4.39
CA PRO A 25 -11.05 -11.43 -3.70
C PRO A 25 -11.87 -10.53 -2.76
N ASN A 26 -11.43 -10.45 -1.51
CA ASN A 26 -12.10 -9.59 -0.53
C ASN A 26 -12.02 -8.14 -1.02
N ALA A 27 -13.16 -7.46 -1.17
CA ALA A 27 -13.19 -6.07 -1.65
C ALA A 27 -12.23 -5.16 -0.84
N ARG A 28 -12.11 -5.41 0.47
CA ARG A 28 -11.16 -4.71 1.33
C ARG A 28 -9.69 -4.97 0.98
N GLY A 29 -9.33 -6.17 0.55
CA GLY A 29 -7.95 -6.46 0.13
C GLY A 29 -7.64 -5.82 -1.22
N VAL A 30 -8.60 -5.85 -2.15
CA VAL A 30 -8.48 -5.14 -3.45
C VAL A 30 -8.25 -3.65 -3.23
N LEU A 31 -9.09 -2.99 -2.42
CA LEU A 31 -8.94 -1.57 -2.12
C LEU A 31 -7.61 -1.25 -1.42
N SER A 32 -7.14 -2.12 -0.53
CA SER A 32 -5.82 -1.98 0.09
C SER A 32 -4.68 -2.11 -0.94
N ALA A 33 -4.78 -3.05 -1.88
CA ALA A 33 -3.79 -3.22 -2.95
C ALA A 33 -3.79 -2.04 -3.92
N VAL A 34 -4.97 -1.52 -4.29
CA VAL A 34 -5.09 -0.32 -5.13
C VAL A 34 -4.53 0.91 -4.42
N SER A 35 -4.84 1.10 -3.13
CA SER A 35 -4.29 2.19 -2.32
C SER A 35 -2.76 2.14 -2.26
N PHE A 36 -2.19 0.96 -2.02
CA PHE A 36 -0.75 0.74 -2.07
C PHE A 36 -0.16 1.05 -3.45
N ALA A 37 -0.73 0.46 -4.51
CA ALA A 37 -0.22 0.60 -5.87
C ALA A 37 -0.28 2.06 -6.35
N ALA A 38 -1.36 2.77 -6.06
CA ALA A 38 -1.51 4.18 -6.39
C ALA A 38 -0.43 5.02 -5.69
N ALA A 39 -0.25 4.83 -4.38
CA ALA A 39 0.77 5.55 -3.63
C ALA A 39 2.19 5.24 -4.12
N PHE A 40 2.48 3.97 -4.42
CA PHE A 40 3.75 3.52 -4.99
C PHE A 40 4.04 4.19 -6.32
N VAL A 41 3.09 4.16 -7.27
CA VAL A 41 3.30 4.73 -8.61
C VAL A 41 3.51 6.23 -8.52
N VAL A 42 2.69 6.94 -7.73
CA VAL A 42 2.79 8.39 -7.58
C VAL A 42 4.11 8.79 -6.90
N SER A 43 4.54 8.06 -5.87
CA SER A 43 5.78 8.36 -5.17
C SER A 43 7.02 7.98 -5.98
N ALA A 44 6.95 6.96 -6.83
CA ALA A 44 8.02 6.59 -7.74
C ALA A 44 8.11 7.54 -8.95
N SER A 45 6.97 8.03 -9.46
CA SER A 45 6.96 8.88 -10.66
C SER A 45 7.72 10.18 -10.45
N ILE A 46 7.69 10.77 -9.25
CA ILE A 46 8.42 12.02 -9.01
C ILE A 46 9.95 11.85 -9.11
N TRP A 47 10.47 10.68 -8.76
CA TRP A 47 11.88 10.35 -8.98
C TRP A 47 12.21 10.12 -10.44
N LEU A 48 11.32 9.41 -11.16
CA LEU A 48 11.50 9.14 -12.58
C LEU A 48 11.51 10.42 -13.43
N PHE A 49 10.73 11.43 -13.02
CA PHE A 49 10.63 12.71 -13.72
C PHE A 49 11.54 13.81 -13.15
N ALA A 50 12.23 13.58 -12.04
CA ALA A 50 13.04 14.61 -11.36
C ALA A 50 14.08 15.24 -12.31
N VAL A 51 14.81 14.40 -13.04
CA VAL A 51 15.86 14.83 -13.98
C VAL A 51 15.28 15.62 -15.14
N GLN A 52 14.17 15.16 -15.74
CA GLN A 52 13.57 15.85 -16.89
C GLN A 52 12.91 17.16 -16.51
N LEU A 53 12.37 17.26 -15.28
CA LEU A 53 11.70 18.46 -14.80
C LEU A 53 12.68 19.52 -14.29
N THR A 54 13.84 19.10 -13.76
CA THR A 54 14.67 20.00 -12.94
C THR A 54 16.16 19.96 -13.23
N GLY A 55 16.63 18.98 -14.01
CA GLY A 55 18.04 18.71 -14.20
C GLY A 55 18.75 18.09 -12.98
N HIS A 56 18.04 17.84 -11.88
CA HIS A 56 18.59 17.24 -10.66
C HIS A 56 18.18 15.77 -10.54
N HIS A 57 19.09 14.94 -10.04
CA HIS A 57 18.81 13.53 -9.74
C HIS A 57 17.81 13.40 -8.59
N GLU A 58 17.98 14.24 -7.57
CA GLU A 58 17.18 14.24 -6.37
C GLU A 58 16.01 15.23 -6.53
N PRO A 59 14.76 14.78 -6.36
CA PRO A 59 13.59 15.64 -6.60
C PRO A 59 13.51 16.82 -5.62
N TRP A 60 14.10 16.72 -4.43
CA TRP A 60 14.12 17.82 -3.46
C TRP A 60 15.14 18.91 -3.78
N ASP A 61 16.16 18.64 -4.59
CA ASP A 61 17.16 19.65 -4.96
C ASP A 61 16.61 20.64 -5.98
N GLY A 62 15.83 20.13 -6.94
CA GLY A 62 15.30 20.94 -8.04
C GLY A 62 13.90 21.52 -7.79
N ILE A 63 13.03 20.81 -7.07
CA ILE A 63 11.60 21.15 -6.95
C ILE A 63 11.05 20.93 -5.53
N TRP A 64 11.76 21.44 -4.53
CA TRP A 64 11.44 21.24 -3.11
C TRP A 64 9.95 21.40 -2.74
N PRO A 65 9.22 22.48 -3.12
CA PRO A 65 7.80 22.62 -2.78
C PRO A 65 6.90 21.62 -3.51
N ILE A 66 7.19 21.35 -4.79
CA ILE A 66 6.40 20.42 -5.61
C ILE A 66 6.58 19.00 -5.09
N TYR A 67 7.79 18.62 -4.70
CA TYR A 67 8.06 17.31 -4.09
C TYR A 67 7.19 17.07 -2.85
N HIS A 68 7.10 18.06 -1.97
CA HIS A 68 6.26 17.98 -0.77
C HIS A 68 4.77 17.91 -1.09
N LEU A 69 4.30 18.73 -2.03
CA LEU A 69 2.90 18.71 -2.48
C LEU A 69 2.55 17.39 -3.18
N TRP A 70 3.49 16.81 -3.93
CA TRP A 70 3.31 15.54 -4.62
C TRP A 70 3.19 14.38 -3.64
N LEU A 71 4.04 14.34 -2.61
CA LEU A 71 3.96 13.34 -1.55
C LEU A 71 2.69 13.47 -0.72
N PHE A 72 2.34 14.70 -0.33
CA PHE A 72 1.12 14.99 0.41
C PHE A 72 -0.11 14.60 -0.41
N GLY A 73 -0.26 15.16 -1.61
CA GLY A 73 -1.41 14.96 -2.48
C GLY A 73 -1.54 13.52 -2.97
N GLY A 74 -0.43 12.90 -3.37
CA GLY A 74 -0.41 11.51 -3.79
C GLY A 74 -0.86 10.55 -2.70
N THR A 75 -0.32 10.71 -1.49
CA THR A 75 -0.70 9.87 -0.35
C THR A 75 -2.13 10.15 0.11
N LEU A 76 -2.55 11.42 0.11
CA LEU A 76 -3.94 11.81 0.40
C LEU A 76 -4.92 11.08 -0.52
N LEU A 77 -4.72 11.20 -1.84
CA LEU A 77 -5.60 10.57 -2.84
C LEU A 77 -5.58 9.04 -2.72
N ALA A 78 -4.41 8.44 -2.49
CA ALA A 78 -4.29 7.00 -2.29
C ALA A 78 -5.00 6.51 -1.02
N VAL A 79 -4.98 7.27 0.06
CA VAL A 79 -5.73 6.95 1.29
C VAL A 79 -7.23 7.08 1.08
N LEU A 80 -7.69 8.04 0.27
CA LEU A 80 -9.13 8.19 0.01
C LEU A 80 -9.76 6.95 -0.65
N VAL A 81 -8.97 6.10 -1.33
CA VAL A 81 -9.42 4.79 -1.84
C VAL A 81 -9.78 3.81 -0.72
N GLN A 82 -9.04 3.84 0.38
CA GLN A 82 -9.21 2.94 1.53
C GLN A 82 -8.92 3.69 2.85
N PRO A 83 -9.80 4.63 3.27
CA PRO A 83 -9.46 5.56 4.35
C PRO A 83 -9.22 4.88 5.69
N ARG A 84 -9.82 3.70 5.91
CA ARG A 84 -9.68 2.91 7.16
C ARG A 84 -8.31 2.27 7.33
N ARG A 85 -7.48 2.22 6.29
CA ARG A 85 -6.16 1.58 6.33
C ARG A 85 -5.10 2.47 5.65
N PRO A 86 -4.83 3.66 6.21
CA PRO A 86 -3.93 4.63 5.60
C PRO A 86 -2.49 4.11 5.48
N TRP A 87 -2.12 3.14 6.32
CA TRP A 87 -0.80 2.54 6.32
C TRP A 87 -0.41 1.86 5.01
N TRP A 88 -1.37 1.38 4.20
CA TRP A 88 -1.06 0.80 2.88
C TRP A 88 -0.58 1.86 1.89
N ALA A 89 -1.19 3.04 1.91
CA ALA A 89 -0.71 4.16 1.11
C ALA A 89 0.67 4.62 1.60
N LEU A 90 0.88 4.75 2.91
CA LEU A 90 2.20 5.10 3.46
C LEU A 90 3.29 4.10 3.06
N LEU A 91 2.99 2.80 3.14
CA LEU A 91 3.89 1.75 2.71
C LEU A 91 4.19 1.84 1.21
N GLY A 92 3.16 2.05 0.39
CA GLY A 92 3.32 2.27 -1.06
C GLY A 92 4.21 3.47 -1.35
N THR A 93 3.94 4.61 -0.70
CA THR A 93 4.75 5.82 -0.84
C THR A 93 6.21 5.56 -0.50
N TYR A 94 6.50 4.96 0.65
CA TYR A 94 7.87 4.65 1.08
C TYR A 94 8.57 3.66 0.14
N VAL A 95 7.90 2.56 -0.22
CA VAL A 95 8.47 1.54 -1.10
C VAL A 95 8.75 2.11 -2.49
N GLY A 96 7.86 2.92 -3.07
CA GLY A 96 8.07 3.53 -4.39
C GLY A 96 9.29 4.48 -4.41
N GLN A 97 9.48 5.21 -3.31
CA GLN A 97 10.63 6.09 -3.11
C GLN A 97 11.94 5.30 -2.98
N VAL A 98 11.96 4.25 -2.14
CA VAL A 98 13.14 3.37 -1.98
C VAL A 98 13.49 2.65 -3.28
N VAL A 99 12.50 2.08 -3.98
CA VAL A 99 12.73 1.40 -5.26
C VAL A 99 13.31 2.37 -6.29
N SER A 100 12.79 3.59 -6.35
CA SER A 100 13.30 4.61 -7.28
C SER A 100 14.75 4.98 -6.98
N LEU A 101 15.09 5.15 -5.70
CA LEU A 101 16.48 5.38 -5.26
C LEU A 101 17.41 4.22 -5.67
N LEU A 102 16.97 2.97 -5.48
CA LEU A 102 17.74 1.79 -5.87
C LEU A 102 17.94 1.69 -7.39
N LEU A 103 16.94 2.10 -8.18
CA LEU A 103 17.01 2.09 -9.65
C LEU A 103 17.96 3.15 -10.21
N GLN A 104 18.18 4.26 -9.50
CA GLN A 104 19.16 5.27 -9.90
C GLN A 104 20.61 4.84 -9.69
N GLY A 105 20.82 3.75 -8.93
CA GLY A 105 22.14 3.18 -8.68
C GLY A 105 22.80 3.77 -7.43
N PRO A 106 23.44 2.95 -6.58
CA PRO A 106 24.13 3.45 -5.40
C PRO A 106 25.51 4.00 -5.76
N ASP A 107 25.62 5.32 -5.90
CA ASP A 107 26.91 5.98 -5.74
C ASP A 107 27.27 5.97 -4.25
N TYR A 108 28.20 5.11 -3.84
CA TYR A 108 28.67 5.06 -2.45
C TYR A 108 29.51 6.33 -2.15
N PRO A 109 29.30 7.04 -1.02
CA PRO A 109 28.55 6.67 0.19
C PRO A 109 27.21 7.39 0.41
N THR A 110 26.61 8.01 -0.61
CA THR A 110 25.45 8.92 -0.41
C THR A 110 24.14 8.21 -0.09
N TRP A 111 23.97 6.94 -0.46
CA TRP A 111 22.69 6.22 -0.32
C TRP A 111 22.15 6.13 1.13
N VAL A 112 23.02 6.04 2.15
CA VAL A 112 22.57 6.02 3.56
C VAL A 112 21.98 7.37 3.96
N ALA A 113 22.64 8.46 3.59
CA ALA A 113 22.16 9.81 3.85
C ALA A 113 20.84 10.05 3.09
N LEU A 114 20.73 9.55 1.85
CA LEU A 114 19.52 9.63 1.05
C LEU A 114 18.36 8.87 1.69
N LEU A 115 18.58 7.68 2.26
CA LEU A 115 17.54 6.96 3.01
C LEU A 115 17.07 7.70 4.26
N VAL A 116 17.98 8.36 4.98
CA VAL A 116 17.61 9.20 6.14
C VAL A 116 16.81 10.42 5.69
N ILE A 117 17.23 11.09 4.62
CA ILE A 117 16.50 12.22 4.03
C ILE A 117 15.12 11.77 3.52
N LEU A 118 15.02 10.59 2.93
CA LEU A 118 13.76 9.97 2.51
C LEU A 118 12.79 9.76 3.69
N LEU A 119 13.33 9.23 4.79
CA LEU A 119 12.56 8.96 6.01
C LEU A 119 12.12 10.27 6.67
N LEU A 120 12.98 11.28 6.70
CA LEU A 120 12.59 12.60 7.17
C LEU A 120 11.54 13.19 6.23
N SER A 121 11.71 13.08 4.92
CA SER A 121 10.80 13.62 3.91
C SER A 121 9.47 12.88 3.76
N THR A 122 9.21 11.84 4.55
CA THR A 122 7.93 11.13 4.54
C THR A 122 6.89 11.74 5.48
N TRP A 123 7.23 12.76 6.28
CA TRP A 123 6.25 13.43 7.16
C TRP A 123 5.09 14.06 6.37
N GLN A 124 5.33 14.53 5.15
CA GLN A 124 4.32 15.08 4.24
C GLN A 124 3.33 14.00 3.81
N ALA A 125 3.82 12.79 3.54
CA ALA A 125 2.98 11.63 3.26
C ALA A 125 2.14 11.25 4.49
N VAL A 126 2.71 11.33 5.70
CA VAL A 126 1.97 11.13 6.96
C VAL A 126 0.85 12.17 7.11
N LEU A 127 1.11 13.44 6.79
CA LEU A 127 0.08 14.48 6.82
C LEU A 127 -1.03 14.22 5.79
N GLY A 128 -0.67 13.86 4.56
CA GLY A 128 -1.62 13.51 3.51
C GLY A 128 -2.47 12.30 3.91
N ALA A 129 -1.85 11.26 4.46
CA ALA A 129 -2.53 10.09 4.97
C ALA A 129 -3.47 10.41 6.14
N SER A 130 -3.05 11.26 7.06
CA SER A 130 -3.86 11.71 8.20
C SER A 130 -5.07 12.51 7.73
N ALA A 131 -4.88 13.43 6.79
CA ALA A 131 -5.98 14.19 6.18
C ALA A 131 -6.97 13.25 5.47
N GLY A 132 -6.48 12.29 4.67
CA GLY A 132 -7.32 11.30 3.99
C GLY A 132 -8.10 10.41 4.96
N TYR A 133 -7.46 9.99 6.04
CA TYR A 133 -8.09 9.22 7.12
C TYR A 133 -9.22 10.01 7.78
N LEU A 134 -8.98 11.27 8.12
CA LEU A 134 -9.97 12.15 8.74
C LEU A 134 -11.15 12.43 7.79
N ILE A 135 -10.88 12.71 6.51
CA ILE A 135 -11.93 12.89 5.49
C ILE A 135 -12.79 11.64 5.37
N GLY A 136 -12.18 10.45 5.31
CA GLY A 136 -12.93 9.19 5.24
C GLY A 136 -13.68 8.82 6.52
N TRP A 137 -13.37 9.48 7.64
CA TRP A 137 -14.15 9.39 8.88
C TRP A 137 -15.40 10.27 8.84
N VAL A 138 -15.30 11.48 8.27
CA VAL A 138 -16.40 12.43 8.15
C VAL A 138 -17.36 12.03 7.01
N VAL A 139 -16.82 11.55 5.91
CA VAL A 139 -17.62 11.14 4.74
C VAL A 139 -18.10 9.69 4.93
N PRO A 140 -19.42 9.42 4.88
CA PRO A 140 -19.96 8.08 5.07
C PRO A 140 -19.67 7.17 3.86
N TRP A 141 -18.43 6.69 3.77
CA TRP A 141 -17.93 5.74 2.77
C TRP A 141 -18.67 4.39 2.75
N ARG A 142 -19.44 4.08 3.80
CA ARG A 142 -20.26 2.87 3.90
C ARG A 142 -21.39 2.78 2.85
N ARG A 143 -21.67 3.84 2.10
CA ARG A 143 -22.71 3.85 1.06
C ARG A 143 -22.22 3.43 -0.32
N PHE A 144 -20.90 3.25 -0.50
CA PHE A 144 -20.28 3.00 -1.81
C PHE A 144 -19.49 1.67 -1.89
N CYS A 145 -19.57 0.83 -0.85
CA CYS A 145 -18.98 -0.51 -0.79
C CYS A 145 -20.00 -1.48 -0.20
#